data_AF-A0A9Q0RLJ4-F1
#
_entry.id   AF-A0A9Q0RLJ4-F1
#
_cell.length_a   1.000
_cell.length_b   1.000
_cell.length_c   1.000
_cell.angle_alpha   90.00
_cell.angle_beta   90.00
_cell.angle_gamma   90.00
#
_symmetry.space_group_name_H-M   'P 1'
#
loop_
_entity.id
_entity.type
_entity.pdbx_description
1 polymer ?
#
loop_
_entity_poly.entity_id
_entity_poly.type
_entity_poly.pdbx_seq_one_letter_code
_entity_poly.pdbx_strand_id
1 'polypeptide(L)'
;MIGEVIIVNVTLETEGRIRCEVIVDDTFQVVRHEIDLITIVPSSSVPQIISKRKSFGIGEHVQLICIVGTSKPIASIHWFINDISVPESYYVKINETISNESHLEFILQKVHLTSSGHFIVRCQSQTDAHFYPEVHNSMIQLGVWNQSIPVIIGLKEEYELGDLIEINCTIPEIVNRAVNHVEYSRLKSIQMIEWRLNHKPV
;
A
#
# COMPACT_ATOMS: atom_id res chain seq x y z
N MET A 1 39.74 22.23 31.22
CA MET A 1 40.28 22.11 29.85
C MET A 1 39.16 21.53 28.99
N ILE A 2 38.92 22.09 27.81
CA ILE A 2 37.99 21.53 26.82
C ILE A 2 38.87 21.01 25.69
N GLY A 3 38.81 19.70 25.42
CA GLY A 3 39.41 19.11 24.23
C GLY A 3 38.35 19.06 23.12
N GLU A 4 38.67 19.61 21.96
CA GLU A 4 37.79 19.60 20.79
C GLU A 4 38.41 18.75 19.67
N VAL A 5 37.56 17.95 19.01
CA VAL A 5 37.93 17.21 17.81
C VAL A 5 36.90 17.51 16.73
N ILE A 6 37.36 17.85 15.53
CA ILE A 6 36.52 18.07 14.36
C ILE A 6 36.84 16.98 13.35
N ILE A 7 35.87 16.12 13.08
CA ILE A 7 35.97 15.08 12.05
C ILE A 7 35.28 15.62 10.80
N VAL A 8 36.05 15.79 9.73
CA VAL A 8 35.55 16.24 8.42
C VAL A 8 35.47 15.07 7.45
N ASN A 9 34.61 15.18 6.43
CA ASN A 9 34.40 14.15 5.41
C ASN A 9 34.02 12.78 6.01
N VAL A 10 33.01 12.76 6.87
CA VAL A 10 32.48 11.53 7.47
C VAL A 10 32.05 10.55 6.37
N THR A 11 32.56 9.33 6.44
CA THR A 11 32.22 8.20 5.56
C THR A 11 31.65 7.04 6.38
N LEU A 12 31.17 5.99 5.71
CA LEU A 12 30.75 4.75 6.38
C LEU A 12 31.86 4.12 7.25
N GLU A 13 33.13 4.32 6.89
CA GLU A 13 34.29 3.81 7.64
C GLU A 13 34.56 4.63 8.92
N THR A 14 33.98 5.82 9.03
CA THR A 14 34.09 6.64 10.25
C THR A 14 33.24 6.07 11.39
N GLU A 15 32.27 5.20 11.08
CA GLU A 15 31.45 4.52 12.08
C GLU A 15 32.30 3.69 13.05
N GLY A 16 32.00 3.83 14.35
CA GLY A 16 32.73 3.12 15.38
C GLY A 16 32.53 3.74 16.73
N ARG A 17 33.41 3.41 17.68
CA ARG A 17 33.33 3.93 19.04
C ARG A 17 34.37 5.02 19.26
N ILE A 18 33.91 6.25 19.48
CA ILE A 18 34.77 7.36 19.88
C ILE A 18 35.00 7.28 21.38
N ARG A 19 36.27 7.43 21.79
CA ARG A 19 36.68 7.46 23.19
C ARG A 19 37.41 8.77 23.50
N CYS A 20 37.01 9.41 24.60
CA CYS A 20 37.78 10.46 25.24
C CYS A 20 38.49 9.88 26.47
N GLU A 21 39.80 10.11 26.60
CA GLU A 21 40.61 9.71 27.76
C GLU A 21 41.38 10.93 28.29
N VAL A 22 41.31 11.16 29.60
CA VAL A 22 42.03 12.24 30.29
C VAL A 22 42.93 11.65 31.35
N ILE A 23 44.22 12.02 31.32
CA ILE A 23 45.22 11.61 32.31
C ILE A 23 45.34 12.73 33.34
N VAL A 24 45.28 12.37 34.62
CA VAL A 24 45.45 13.32 35.73
C VAL A 24 46.89 13.20 36.27
N ASP A 25 47.73 14.20 35.95
CA ASP A 25 49.20 14.18 36.13
C ASP A 25 49.67 13.80 37.54
N ASP A 26 48.94 14.16 38.60
CA ASP A 26 49.38 13.91 39.99
C ASP A 26 49.06 12.50 40.51
N THR A 27 48.19 11.76 39.81
CA THR A 27 47.70 10.44 40.28
C THR A 27 47.83 9.32 39.24
N PHE A 28 48.26 9.66 38.02
CA PHE A 28 48.26 8.77 36.85
C PHE A 28 46.90 8.08 36.59
N GLN A 29 45.82 8.65 37.10
CA GLN A 29 44.47 8.14 36.86
C GLN A 29 44.01 8.47 35.44
N VAL A 30 43.39 7.49 34.79
CA VAL A 30 42.78 7.65 33.46
C VAL A 30 41.26 7.65 33.61
N VAL A 31 40.64 8.79 33.32
CA VAL A 31 39.18 8.91 33.23
C VAL A 31 38.79 8.82 31.76
N ARG A 32 37.82 7.97 31.44
CA ARG A 32 37.41 7.72 30.05
C ARG A 32 35.90 7.73 29.87
N HIS A 33 35.46 8.17 28.70
CA HIS A 33 34.08 8.10 28.25
C HIS A 33 34.03 7.64 26.79
N GLU A 34 33.05 6.81 26.45
CA GLU A 34 32.88 6.24 25.11
C GLU A 34 31.47 6.51 24.59
N ILE A 35 31.35 6.81 23.30
CA ILE A 35 30.08 6.92 22.59
C ILE A 35 30.21 6.27 21.21
N ASP A 36 29.15 5.61 20.75
CA ASP A 36 29.11 5.06 19.40
C ASP A 36 28.76 6.18 18.40
N LEU A 37 29.64 6.39 17.42
CA LEU A 37 29.41 7.26 16.27
C LEU A 37 28.76 6.41 15.18
N ILE A 38 27.49 6.67 14.89
CA ILE A 38 26.73 5.98 13.84
C ILE A 38 26.68 6.80 12.56
N THR A 39 26.74 6.14 11.41
CA THR A 39 26.58 6.76 10.10
C THR A 39 25.19 6.48 9.55
N ILE A 40 24.57 7.51 8.95
CA ILE A 40 23.23 7.41 8.38
C ILE A 40 23.35 7.53 6.86
N VAL A 41 22.66 6.63 6.15
CA VAL A 41 22.51 6.67 4.70
C VAL A 41 21.02 6.82 4.40
N PRO A 42 20.60 7.94 3.78
CA PRO A 42 19.24 8.13 3.32
C PRO A 42 18.78 7.00 2.40
N SER A 43 17.46 6.80 2.31
CA SER A 43 16.91 5.82 1.37
C SER A 43 17.29 6.16 -0.08
N SER A 44 17.79 5.16 -0.82
CA SER A 44 18.15 5.32 -2.24
C SER A 44 16.94 5.61 -3.15
N SER A 45 15.72 5.32 -2.70
CA SER A 45 14.49 5.63 -3.42
C SER A 45 13.29 5.79 -2.48
N VAL A 46 12.27 6.49 -2.96
CA VAL A 46 10.97 6.57 -2.27
C VAL A 46 10.21 5.25 -2.43
N PRO A 47 9.36 4.85 -1.46
CA PRO A 47 8.60 3.61 -1.55
C PRO A 47 7.75 3.50 -2.82
N GLN A 48 7.64 2.30 -3.37
CA GLN A 48 6.84 2.01 -4.55
C GLN A 48 5.85 0.90 -4.23
N ILE A 49 4.56 1.19 -4.39
CA ILE A 49 3.50 0.18 -4.22
C ILE A 49 3.20 -0.47 -5.56
N ILE A 50 3.32 -1.79 -5.61
CA ILE A 50 3.01 -2.62 -6.75
C ILE A 50 1.71 -3.36 -6.49
N SER A 51 0.78 -3.24 -7.43
CA SER A 51 -0.47 -4.00 -7.47
C SER A 51 -0.63 -4.70 -8.81
N LYS A 52 -1.06 -5.97 -8.78
CA LYS A 52 -1.40 -6.72 -10.01
C LYS A 52 -2.73 -6.24 -10.63
N ARG A 53 -3.61 -5.64 -9.84
CA ARG A 53 -4.95 -5.19 -10.25
C ARG A 53 -5.21 -3.76 -9.80
N LYS A 54 -5.96 -2.99 -10.58
CA LYS A 54 -6.38 -1.62 -10.19
C LYS A 54 -7.68 -1.60 -9.37
N SER A 55 -8.31 -2.76 -9.23
CA SER A 55 -9.62 -2.88 -8.61
C SER A 55 -9.90 -4.29 -8.10
N PHE A 56 -10.74 -4.38 -7.07
CA PHE A 56 -11.05 -5.63 -6.35
C PHE A 56 -12.54 -5.69 -5.99
N GLY A 57 -13.11 -6.88 -5.96
CA GLY A 57 -14.45 -7.12 -5.43
C GLY A 57 -14.46 -7.19 -3.90
N ILE A 58 -15.60 -6.87 -3.29
CA ILE A 58 -15.79 -7.13 -1.85
C ILE A 58 -15.70 -8.65 -1.62
N GLY A 59 -14.93 -9.07 -0.62
CA GLY A 59 -14.63 -10.47 -0.33
C GLY A 59 -13.41 -11.02 -1.09
N GLU A 60 -12.84 -10.28 -2.03
CA GLU A 60 -11.60 -10.70 -2.71
C GLU A 60 -10.36 -10.48 -1.83
N HIS A 61 -9.35 -11.31 -2.07
CA HIS A 61 -8.03 -11.19 -1.46
C HIS A 61 -7.22 -10.12 -2.20
N VAL A 62 -6.82 -9.08 -1.46
CA VAL A 62 -5.96 -8.00 -1.94
C VAL A 62 -4.52 -8.36 -1.58
N GLN A 63 -3.62 -8.31 -2.56
CA GLN A 63 -2.18 -8.52 -2.37
C GLN A 63 -1.41 -7.36 -2.99
N LEU A 64 -0.66 -6.65 -2.16
CA LEU A 64 0.17 -5.52 -2.56
C LEU A 64 1.60 -5.71 -2.06
N ILE A 65 2.54 -5.17 -2.81
CA ILE A 65 3.97 -5.20 -2.47
C ILE A 65 4.43 -3.76 -2.34
N CYS A 66 5.16 -3.43 -1.29
CA CYS A 66 5.88 -2.17 -1.19
C CYS A 66 7.37 -2.43 -1.26
N ILE A 67 8.05 -1.80 -2.21
CA ILE A 67 9.51 -1.85 -2.36
C ILE A 67 10.07 -0.49 -1.94
N VAL A 68 11.06 -0.51 -1.06
CA VAL A 68 11.74 0.66 -0.50
C VAL A 68 13.20 0.62 -0.93
N GLY A 69 13.83 1.79 -1.05
CA GLY A 69 15.28 1.88 -1.26
C GLY A 69 16.07 1.35 -0.06
N THR A 70 17.29 0.89 -0.32
CA THR A 70 18.25 0.58 0.74
C THR A 70 18.59 1.85 1.54
N SER A 71 18.74 1.69 2.85
CA SER A 71 19.05 2.76 3.80
C SER A 71 19.88 2.22 4.97
N LYS A 72 20.52 3.12 5.71
CA LYS A 72 21.20 2.82 6.97
C LYS A 72 20.74 3.84 8.04
N PRO A 73 20.08 3.41 9.13
CA PRO A 73 19.66 2.04 9.44
C PRO A 73 18.61 1.52 8.46
N ILE A 74 18.32 0.22 8.51
CA ILE A 74 17.26 -0.40 7.70
C ILE A 74 15.94 0.28 8.03
N ALA A 75 15.23 0.74 7.00
CA ALA A 75 13.91 1.34 7.18
C ALA A 75 12.86 0.31 7.65
N SER A 76 12.04 0.67 8.63
CA SER A 76 10.79 -0.03 8.90
C SER A 76 9.75 0.34 7.86
N ILE A 77 8.88 -0.62 7.51
CA ILE A 77 7.80 -0.43 6.52
C ILE A 77 6.45 -0.56 7.22
N HIS A 78 5.61 0.46 7.09
CA HIS A 78 4.29 0.54 7.71
C HIS A 78 3.21 0.73 6.65
N TRP A 79 2.11 -0.01 6.80
CA TRP A 79 0.97 0.04 5.90
C TRP A 79 -0.25 0.71 6.53
N PHE A 80 -1.00 1.42 5.70
CA PHE A 80 -2.25 2.08 6.08
C PHE A 80 -3.30 1.89 4.99
N ILE A 81 -4.56 1.76 5.41
CA ILE A 81 -5.73 1.79 4.53
C ILE A 81 -6.59 2.98 4.95
N ASN A 82 -6.81 3.92 4.03
CA ASN A 82 -7.49 5.20 4.28
C ASN A 82 -6.91 5.92 5.52
N ASP A 83 -5.58 6.01 5.58
CA ASP A 83 -4.81 6.58 6.69
C ASP A 83 -4.94 5.90 8.06
N ILE A 84 -5.63 4.77 8.13
CA ILE A 84 -5.71 3.93 9.33
C ILE A 84 -4.65 2.84 9.24
N SER A 85 -3.81 2.72 10.27
CA SER A 85 -2.78 1.69 10.33
C SER A 85 -3.41 0.30 10.29
N VAL A 86 -2.86 -0.59 9.48
CA VAL A 86 -3.37 -1.96 9.36
C VAL A 86 -2.80 -2.85 10.46
N PRO A 87 -3.55 -3.86 10.93
CA PRO A 87 -3.04 -4.82 11.90
C PRO A 87 -1.82 -5.58 11.38
N GLU A 88 -0.88 -5.91 12.26
CA GLU A 88 0.31 -6.72 11.92
C GLU A 88 -0.05 -8.08 11.29
N SER A 89 -1.23 -8.62 11.58
CA SER A 89 -1.73 -9.86 10.96
C SER A 89 -1.93 -9.77 9.44
N TYR A 90 -1.98 -8.56 8.86
CA TYR A 90 -2.09 -8.38 7.41
C TYR A 90 -0.74 -8.37 6.69
N TYR A 91 0.37 -8.40 7.45
CA TYR A 91 1.71 -8.38 6.89
C TYR A 91 2.14 -9.82 6.62
N VAL A 92 2.56 -10.10 5.39
CA VAL A 92 3.26 -11.35 5.09
C VAL A 92 4.74 -11.13 5.33
N LYS A 93 5.27 -11.77 6.37
CA LYS A 93 6.69 -11.74 6.72
C LYS A 93 7.50 -12.51 5.68
N ILE A 94 8.26 -11.80 4.86
CA ILE A 94 9.31 -12.39 4.03
C ILE A 94 10.61 -12.28 4.84
N ASN A 95 11.18 -13.42 5.24
CA ASN A 95 12.48 -13.62 5.89
C ASN A 95 13.08 -12.40 6.61
N GLU A 96 12.99 -12.41 7.94
CA GLU A 96 13.12 -11.30 8.89
C GLU A 96 14.46 -10.53 8.93
N THR A 97 15.39 -10.68 7.98
CA THR A 97 16.75 -10.14 8.16
C THR A 97 17.15 -8.98 7.27
N ILE A 98 16.72 -8.82 6.01
CA ILE A 98 17.15 -7.68 5.18
C ILE A 98 16.16 -7.44 4.03
N SER A 99 14.87 -7.27 4.34
CA SER A 99 13.87 -7.03 3.29
C SER A 99 13.60 -5.54 3.15
N ASN A 100 14.05 -4.95 2.04
CA ASN A 100 13.58 -3.64 1.58
C ASN A 100 12.17 -3.73 0.95
N GLU A 101 11.47 -4.82 1.20
CA GLU A 101 10.18 -5.18 0.63
C GLU A 101 9.20 -5.62 1.74
N SER A 102 7.94 -5.23 1.62
CA SER A 102 6.86 -5.64 2.52
C SER A 102 5.62 -6.03 1.73
N HIS A 103 4.92 -7.05 2.20
CA HIS A 103 3.70 -7.57 1.58
C HIS A 103 2.49 -7.25 2.46
N LEU A 104 1.46 -6.66 1.85
CA LEU A 104 0.17 -6.41 2.47
C LEU A 104 -0.87 -7.35 1.87
N GLU A 105 -1.48 -8.17 2.73
CA GLU A 105 -2.51 -9.13 2.36
C GLU A 105 -3.74 -9.03 3.27
N PHE A 106 -4.92 -8.85 2.68
CA PHE A 106 -6.18 -8.79 3.43
C PHE A 106 -7.38 -9.12 2.55
N ILE A 107 -8.52 -9.45 3.19
CA ILE A 107 -9.81 -9.58 2.50
C ILE A 107 -10.50 -8.21 2.44
N LEU A 108 -10.85 -7.76 1.23
CA LEU A 108 -11.54 -6.48 1.07
C LEU A 108 -12.95 -6.53 1.65
N GLN A 109 -13.26 -5.61 2.56
CA GLN A 109 -14.56 -5.50 3.22
C GLN A 109 -15.10 -4.08 3.07
N LYS A 110 -16.40 -3.89 3.27
CA LYS A 110 -17.04 -2.56 3.19
C LYS A 110 -16.40 -1.53 4.12
N VAL A 111 -15.90 -1.96 5.29
CA VAL A 111 -15.22 -1.08 6.26
C VAL A 111 -13.92 -0.46 5.71
N HIS A 112 -13.29 -1.11 4.73
CA HIS A 112 -12.07 -0.59 4.10
C HIS A 112 -12.36 0.45 3.02
N LEU A 113 -13.63 0.74 2.70
CA LEU A 113 -14.00 1.63 1.61
C LEU A 113 -14.31 3.04 2.10
N THR A 114 -13.88 4.02 1.30
CA THR A 114 -14.37 5.40 1.40
C THR A 114 -15.85 5.48 1.01
N SER A 115 -16.51 6.60 1.33
CA SER A 115 -17.89 6.88 0.89
C SER A 115 -18.07 6.84 -0.63
N SER A 116 -17.01 7.11 -1.38
CA SER A 116 -16.95 7.03 -2.85
C SER A 116 -16.70 5.62 -3.41
N GLY A 117 -16.49 4.61 -2.57
CA GLY A 117 -16.35 3.21 -3.00
C GLY A 117 -14.96 2.82 -3.54
N HIS A 118 -13.94 3.62 -3.24
CA HIS A 118 -12.53 3.25 -3.44
C HIS A 118 -11.84 3.13 -2.08
N PHE A 119 -10.61 2.62 -2.07
CA PHE A 119 -9.75 2.64 -0.89
C PHE A 119 -8.35 3.11 -1.27
N ILE A 120 -7.69 3.81 -0.35
CA ILE A 120 -6.34 4.33 -0.55
C ILE A 120 -5.42 3.52 0.34
N VAL A 121 -4.38 2.93 -0.26
CA VAL A 121 -3.34 2.23 0.48
C VAL A 121 -2.11 3.13 0.51
N ARG A 122 -1.57 3.35 1.71
CA ARG A 122 -0.32 4.07 1.92
C ARG A 122 0.74 3.12 2.47
N CYS A 123 1.90 3.12 1.84
CA CYS A 123 3.12 2.51 2.35
C CYS A 123 4.03 3.64 2.85
N GLN A 124 4.50 3.52 4.09
CA GLN A 124 5.43 4.44 4.71
C GLN A 124 6.72 3.71 5.05
N SER A 125 7.85 4.22 4.58
CA SER A 125 9.16 3.81 5.09
C SER A 125 9.65 4.81 6.11
N GLN A 126 10.21 4.32 7.21
CA GLN A 126 10.76 5.14 8.29
C GLN A 126 12.15 4.63 8.68
N THR A 127 13.15 5.51 8.63
CA THR A 127 14.49 5.23 9.17
C THR A 127 14.64 5.96 10.50
N ASP A 128 14.86 5.22 11.58
CA ASP A 128 15.06 5.82 12.90
C ASP A 128 16.52 6.27 13.07
N ALA A 129 16.80 7.50 12.64
CA ALA A 129 18.02 8.19 13.01
C ALA A 129 17.85 8.86 14.39
N HIS A 130 18.90 8.81 15.22
CA HIS A 130 18.91 9.23 16.64
C HIS A 130 18.37 10.65 16.94
N PHE A 131 18.22 11.51 15.93
CA PHE A 131 17.79 12.89 16.11
C PHE A 131 16.65 13.34 15.16
N TYR A 132 16.48 12.72 13.99
CA TYR A 132 15.38 13.02 13.06
C TYR A 132 15.00 11.78 12.24
N PRO A 133 13.79 11.20 12.41
CA PRO A 133 13.36 10.09 11.58
C PRO A 133 13.15 10.54 10.13
N GLU A 134 13.71 9.81 9.17
CA GLU A 134 13.44 10.07 7.74
C GLU A 134 12.22 9.26 7.33
N VAL A 135 11.17 9.95 6.86
CA VAL A 135 9.88 9.32 6.53
C VAL A 135 9.55 9.57 5.07
N HIS A 136 9.32 8.50 4.32
CA HIS A 136 8.86 8.56 2.94
C HIS A 136 7.52 7.84 2.79
N ASN A 137 6.66 8.37 1.93
CA ASN A 137 5.32 7.83 1.71
C ASN A 137 5.08 7.55 0.24
N SER A 138 4.32 6.49 -0.02
CA SER A 138 3.77 6.14 -1.32
C SER A 138 2.31 5.78 -1.16
N MET A 139 1.48 6.19 -2.12
CA MET A 139 0.05 5.96 -2.05
C MET A 139 -0.46 5.41 -3.37
N ILE A 140 -1.39 4.45 -3.29
CA ILE A 140 -2.14 3.96 -4.43
C ILE A 140 -3.63 3.98 -4.10
N GLN A 141 -4.43 4.53 -5.01
CA GLN A 141 -5.89 4.45 -4.93
C GLN A 141 -6.36 3.25 -5.74
N LEU A 142 -7.13 2.37 -5.10
CA LEU A 142 -7.68 1.16 -5.70
C LEU A 142 -9.20 1.23 -5.69
N GLY A 143 -9.81 0.88 -6.83
CA GLY A 143 -11.27 0.87 -6.96
C GLY A 143 -11.90 -0.42 -6.43
N VAL A 144 -13.19 -0.37 -6.15
CA VAL A 144 -13.99 -1.59 -6.09
C VAL A 144 -14.48 -1.90 -7.49
N TRP A 145 -14.21 -3.11 -7.99
CA TRP A 145 -15.00 -3.61 -9.11
C TRP A 145 -16.35 -3.95 -8.55
N ASN A 146 -17.29 -3.03 -8.77
CA ASN A 146 -18.66 -3.23 -8.39
C ASN A 146 -19.15 -4.41 -9.23
N GLN A 147 -19.25 -5.59 -8.61
CA GLN A 147 -20.01 -6.70 -9.15
C GLN A 147 -21.47 -6.29 -9.11
N SER A 148 -21.84 -5.35 -9.96
CA SER A 148 -23.21 -5.10 -10.25
C SER A 148 -23.59 -6.25 -11.19
N ILE A 149 -24.08 -7.35 -10.58
CA ILE A 149 -24.45 -8.57 -11.28
C ILE A 149 -25.46 -8.17 -12.35
N PRO A 150 -25.20 -8.49 -13.63
CA PRO A 150 -26.19 -8.25 -14.68
C PRO A 150 -27.42 -9.12 -14.41
N VAL A 151 -28.60 -8.50 -14.45
CA VAL A 151 -29.89 -9.17 -14.29
C VAL A 151 -30.60 -9.16 -15.63
N ILE A 152 -31.11 -10.32 -16.04
CA ILE A 152 -32.00 -10.42 -17.19
C ILE A 152 -33.41 -10.01 -16.74
N ILE A 153 -34.02 -9.08 -17.48
CA ILE A 153 -35.39 -8.62 -17.25
C ILE A 153 -36.23 -8.84 -18.51
N GLY A 154 -37.54 -8.97 -18.34
CA GLY A 154 -38.49 -9.19 -19.45
C GLY A 154 -38.83 -10.66 -19.74
N LEU A 155 -38.37 -11.60 -18.91
CA LEU A 155 -38.75 -13.01 -19.03
C LEU A 155 -40.21 -13.22 -18.61
N LYS A 156 -40.92 -14.05 -19.40
CA LYS A 156 -42.22 -14.64 -19.03
C LYS A 156 -42.00 -15.99 -18.35
N GLU A 157 -42.98 -16.43 -17.55
CA GLU A 157 -42.94 -17.74 -16.89
C GLU A 157 -42.98 -18.89 -17.90
N GLU A 158 -43.73 -18.72 -18.99
CA GLU A 158 -43.92 -19.72 -20.04
C GLU A 158 -43.88 -19.06 -21.43
N TYR A 159 -43.44 -19.84 -22.43
CA TYR A 159 -43.36 -19.44 -23.83
C TYR A 159 -43.91 -20.55 -24.72
N GLU A 160 -44.61 -20.18 -25.79
CA GLU A 160 -45.10 -21.09 -26.83
C GLU A 160 -44.20 -21.09 -28.06
N LEU A 161 -44.35 -22.11 -28.91
CA LEU A 161 -43.60 -22.20 -30.16
C LEU A 161 -43.96 -21.06 -31.11
N GLY A 162 -42.96 -20.28 -31.52
CA GLY A 162 -43.13 -19.12 -32.39
C GLY A 162 -43.14 -17.78 -31.64
N ASP A 163 -43.06 -17.79 -30.31
CA ASP A 163 -42.98 -16.57 -29.50
C ASP A 163 -41.72 -15.75 -29.81
N LEU A 164 -41.90 -14.42 -29.80
CA LEU A 164 -40.80 -13.46 -29.82
C LEU A 164 -40.35 -13.20 -28.37
N ILE A 165 -39.07 -13.47 -28.07
CA ILE A 165 -38.46 -13.21 -26.76
C ILE A 165 -37.74 -11.86 -26.79
N GLU A 166 -38.29 -10.86 -26.12
CA GLU A 166 -37.67 -9.55 -25.92
C GLU A 166 -37.21 -9.41 -24.47
N ILE A 167 -35.91 -9.57 -24.24
CA ILE A 167 -35.29 -9.51 -22.91
C ILE A 167 -34.15 -8.49 -22.92
N ASN A 168 -33.91 -7.86 -21.78
CA ASN A 168 -32.84 -6.91 -21.59
C ASN A 168 -31.90 -7.36 -20.47
N CYS A 169 -30.63 -7.00 -20.57
CA CYS A 169 -29.63 -7.22 -19.53
C CYS A 169 -29.35 -5.87 -18.87
N THR A 170 -29.64 -5.77 -17.56
CA THR A 170 -29.49 -4.53 -16.81
C THR A 170 -28.54 -4.72 -15.64
N ILE A 171 -27.94 -3.62 -15.20
CA ILE A 171 -27.07 -3.58 -14.03
C ILE A 171 -27.75 -2.68 -12.98
N PRO A 172 -28.50 -3.24 -12.00
CA PRO A 172 -29.41 -2.47 -11.16
C PRO A 172 -28.77 -1.27 -10.43
N GLU A 173 -27.53 -1.42 -9.95
CA GLU A 173 -26.82 -0.34 -9.24
C GLU A 173 -26.37 0.81 -10.16
N ILE A 174 -26.11 0.53 -11.45
CA ILE A 174 -25.74 1.56 -12.42
C ILE A 174 -26.99 2.35 -12.84
N VAL A 175 -28.11 1.66 -13.07
CA VAL A 175 -29.38 2.31 -13.43
C VAL A 175 -29.86 3.24 -12.32
N ASN A 176 -29.84 2.79 -11.07
CA ASN A 176 -30.27 3.62 -9.93
C ASN A 176 -29.40 4.89 -9.73
N ARG A 177 -28.11 4.85 -10.08
CA ARG A 177 -27.24 6.05 -10.07
C ARG A 177 -27.52 7.00 -11.23
N ALA A 178 -27.80 6.47 -12.42
CA ALA A 178 -28.12 7.26 -13.61
C ALA A 178 -29.49 7.96 -13.54
N VAL A 179 -30.44 7.41 -12.78
CA VAL A 179 -31.76 8.02 -12.54
C VAL A 179 -31.67 9.23 -11.58
N ASN A 180 -30.73 9.19 -10.63
CA ASN A 180 -30.59 10.23 -9.60
C ASN A 180 -29.59 11.35 -9.96
N HIS A 181 -28.69 11.12 -10.90
CA HIS A 181 -27.81 12.14 -11.47
C HIS A 181 -27.97 12.13 -12.99
N VAL A 182 -28.37 13.26 -13.58
CA VAL A 182 -28.44 13.48 -15.03
C VAL A 182 -27.02 13.50 -15.63
N GLU A 183 -26.32 12.38 -15.62
CA GLU A 183 -25.09 12.14 -16.37
C GLU A 183 -25.07 10.73 -16.96
N TYR A 184 -25.85 10.58 -18.02
CA TYR A 184 -25.85 9.42 -18.93
C TYR A 184 -24.46 9.15 -19.57
N SER A 185 -23.53 10.10 -19.47
CA SER A 185 -22.19 10.08 -20.07
C SER A 185 -21.25 9.01 -19.48
N ARG A 186 -21.48 8.54 -18.24
CA ARG A 186 -20.67 7.50 -17.58
C ARG A 186 -21.12 6.06 -17.85
N LEU A 187 -22.26 5.86 -18.50
CA LEU A 187 -22.71 4.53 -18.98
C LEU A 187 -21.90 4.02 -20.18
N LYS A 188 -21.01 4.85 -20.74
CA LYS A 188 -20.09 4.49 -21.86
C LYS A 188 -19.04 3.44 -21.51
N SER A 189 -19.00 2.93 -20.27
CA SER A 189 -18.07 1.85 -19.86
C SER A 189 -18.65 0.44 -19.98
N ILE A 190 -19.93 0.25 -20.35
CA ILE A 190 -20.42 -1.07 -20.78
C ILE A 190 -19.96 -1.25 -22.23
N GLN A 191 -18.75 -1.79 -22.40
CA GLN A 191 -18.16 -1.91 -23.74
C GLN A 191 -18.61 -3.15 -24.52
N MET A 192 -19.34 -4.10 -23.92
CA MET A 192 -19.99 -5.20 -24.67
C MET A 192 -20.98 -5.97 -23.77
N ILE A 193 -22.21 -6.20 -24.24
CA ILE A 193 -23.11 -7.23 -23.69
C ILE A 193 -23.08 -8.39 -24.69
N GLU A 194 -22.69 -9.58 -24.22
CA GLU A 194 -22.68 -10.80 -25.04
C GLU A 194 -23.79 -11.73 -24.53
N TRP A 195 -24.73 -12.08 -25.42
CA TRP A 195 -25.80 -13.03 -25.11
C TRP A 195 -25.38 -14.45 -25.47
N ARG A 196 -25.68 -15.42 -24.61
CA ARG A 196 -25.46 -16.83 -24.88
C ARG A 196 -26.68 -17.67 -24.50
N LEU A 197 -27.04 -18.59 -25.38
CA LEU A 197 -28.04 -19.63 -25.15
C LEU A 197 -27.36 -20.99 -25.30
N ASN A 198 -27.40 -21.82 -24.24
CA ASN A 198 -26.70 -23.11 -24.21
C ASN A 198 -25.21 -22.99 -24.56
N HIS A 199 -24.54 -21.99 -23.99
CA HIS A 199 -23.13 -21.63 -24.21
C HIS A 199 -22.77 -21.18 -25.64
N LYS A 200 -23.74 -21.05 -26.55
CA LYS A 200 -23.53 -20.53 -27.90
C LYS A 200 -23.97 -19.08 -27.99
N PRO A 201 -23.28 -18.23 -28.77
CA PRO A 201 -23.73 -16.86 -29.01
C PRO A 201 -25.11 -16.86 -29.66
N VAL A 202 -25.95 -15.91 -29.24
CA VAL A 202 -27.30 -15.65 -29.80
C VAL A 202 -27.22 -14.55 -30.83
#